data_AF-K0UTC1-F1
#
_entry.id   AF-K0UTC1-F1
#
_cell.length_a   1.000
_cell.length_b   1.000
_cell.length_c   1.000
_cell.angle_alpha   90.00
_cell.angle_beta   90.00
_cell.angle_gamma   90.00
#
_symmetry.space_group_name_H-M   'P 1'
#
loop_
_entity.id
_entity.type
_entity.pdbx_description
1 polymer ?
#
loop_
_entity_poly.entity_id
_entity_poly.type
_entity_poly.pdbx_seq_one_letter_code
_entity_poly.pdbx_strand_id
1 'polypeptide(L)' 'TGLRQLASAPTFPADRPIRQLDHVLTDDPGLTAAACETPQVPLSDHRPLVVRLQRK' A
#
# COMPACT_ATOMS: atom_id res chain seq x y z
N THR A 1 12.42 14.70 10.74
CA THR A 1 12.01 14.31 9.38
C THR A 1 12.06 12.80 9.31
N GLY A 2 11.01 12.14 8.86
CA GLY A 2 11.01 10.67 8.83
C GLY A 2 9.65 10.12 8.49
N LEU A 3 9.33 10.05 7.21
CA LEU A 3 8.22 9.26 6.74
C LEU A 3 8.58 7.78 6.88
N ARG A 4 7.68 6.99 7.45
CA ARG A 4 7.78 5.52 7.52
C ARG A 4 6.68 4.88 6.69
N GLN A 5 6.99 3.71 6.18
CA GLN A 5 6.05 2.94 5.37
C GLN A 5 4.93 2.34 6.23
N LEU A 6 3.69 2.41 5.74
CA LEU A 6 2.53 1.77 6.38
C LEU A 6 2.21 0.39 5.79
N ALA A 7 2.55 0.13 4.54
CA ALA A 7 2.27 -1.13 3.87
C ALA A 7 3.36 -1.50 2.87
N SER A 8 3.58 -2.81 2.67
CA SER A 8 4.43 -3.32 1.59
C SER A 8 3.70 -4.39 0.82
N ALA A 9 3.45 -4.15 -0.46
CA ALA A 9 2.83 -5.10 -1.37
C ALA A 9 3.23 -4.80 -2.81
N PRO A 10 3.45 -5.82 -3.66
CA PRO A 10 3.60 -5.60 -5.10
C PRO A 10 2.33 -5.01 -5.69
N THR A 11 2.49 -3.97 -6.50
CA THR A 11 1.39 -3.26 -7.17
C THR A 11 1.52 -3.29 -8.69
N PHE A 12 2.67 -3.69 -9.23
CA PHE A 12 2.94 -3.72 -10.67
C PHE A 12 3.71 -4.99 -11.12
N PRO A 13 3.44 -5.50 -12.33
CA PRO A 13 2.28 -5.21 -13.19
C PRO A 13 0.97 -5.78 -12.60
N ALA A 14 -0.19 -5.28 -13.02
CA ALA A 14 -1.49 -5.63 -12.43
C ALA A 14 -1.85 -7.13 -12.53
N ASP A 15 -1.48 -7.78 -13.62
CA ASP A 15 -1.77 -9.20 -13.86
C ASP A 15 -0.87 -10.12 -13.02
N ARG A 16 0.40 -9.75 -12.85
CA ARG A 16 1.40 -10.52 -12.10
C ARG A 16 2.26 -9.60 -11.24
N PRO A 17 1.74 -9.11 -10.10
CA PRO A 17 2.40 -8.05 -9.35
C PRO A 17 3.65 -8.62 -8.65
N ILE A 18 4.81 -8.08 -9.04
CA ILE A 18 6.13 -8.49 -8.52
C ILE A 18 6.96 -7.31 -8.03
N ARG A 19 6.53 -6.07 -8.32
CA ARG A 19 7.20 -4.84 -7.92
C ARG A 19 6.23 -3.92 -7.20
N GLN A 20 6.69 -3.30 -6.12
CA GLN A 20 5.97 -2.20 -5.47
C GLN A 20 6.39 -0.88 -6.14
N LEU A 21 5.42 -0.11 -6.59
CA LEU A 21 5.61 1.25 -7.12
C LEU A 21 4.82 2.29 -6.31
N ASP A 22 3.71 1.88 -5.72
CA ASP A 22 2.83 2.74 -4.94
C ASP A 22 3.19 2.65 -3.46
N HIS A 23 3.23 3.80 -2.77
CA HIS A 23 3.63 3.90 -1.37
C HIS A 23 2.62 4.70 -0.55
N VAL A 24 2.29 4.18 0.63
CA VAL A 24 1.56 4.92 1.67
C VAL A 24 2.50 5.10 2.85
N LEU A 25 2.83 6.36 3.16
CA LEU A 25 3.79 6.72 4.19
C LEU A 25 3.15 7.65 5.23
N THR A 26 3.66 7.63 6.47
CA THR A 26 3.26 8.56 7.53
C THR A 26 4.43 8.89 8.43
N ASP A 27 4.39 10.04 9.09
CA ASP A 27 5.27 10.39 10.22
C ASP A 27 4.53 10.35 11.57
N ASP A 28 3.21 10.12 11.61
CA ASP A 28 2.44 9.99 12.85
C ASP A 28 2.80 8.66 13.56
N PRO A 29 3.38 8.68 14.77
CA PRO A 29 3.75 7.45 15.49
C PRO A 29 2.54 6.63 15.96
N GLY A 30 1.36 7.21 16.03
CA GLY A 30 0.12 6.55 16.48
C GLY A 30 -0.60 5.73 15.41
N LEU A 31 -0.32 5.96 14.12
CA LEU A 31 -1.00 5.26 13.02
C LEU A 31 -0.31 3.97 12.58
N THR A 32 -1.01 2.84 12.56
CA THR A 32 -0.46 1.59 12.02
C THR A 32 -1.39 1.00 10.98
N ALA A 33 -0.86 0.18 10.08
CA ALA A 33 -1.70 -0.59 9.18
C ALA A 33 -2.31 -1.78 9.93
N ALA A 34 -3.63 -1.86 9.91
CA ALA A 34 -4.39 -3.01 10.36
C ALA A 34 -4.53 -4.07 9.25
N ALA A 35 -4.57 -3.63 7.98
CA ALA A 35 -4.62 -4.52 6.82
C ALA A 35 -4.03 -3.83 5.59
N CYS A 36 -3.58 -4.63 4.63
CA CYS A 36 -3.03 -4.20 3.34
C CYS A 36 -3.56 -5.13 2.25
N GLU A 37 -4.09 -4.56 1.17
CA GLU A 37 -4.65 -5.29 0.04
C GLU A 37 -4.26 -4.64 -1.29
N THR A 38 -4.09 -5.46 -2.32
CA THR A 38 -3.87 -5.01 -3.71
C THR A 38 -4.89 -5.68 -4.63
N PRO A 39 -6.16 -5.22 -4.64
CA PRO A 39 -7.19 -5.84 -5.45
C PRO A 39 -6.92 -5.64 -6.94
N GLN A 40 -7.37 -6.59 -7.76
CA GLN A 40 -7.34 -6.42 -9.21
C GLN A 40 -8.52 -5.56 -9.64
N VAL A 41 -8.26 -4.48 -10.39
CA VAL A 41 -9.27 -3.58 -10.93
C VAL A 41 -9.20 -3.58 -12.46
N PRO A 42 -10.33 -3.37 -13.16
CA PRO A 42 -10.30 -3.21 -14.61
C PRO A 42 -9.48 -1.97 -15.02
N LEU A 43 -8.95 -2.01 -16.25
CA LEU A 43 -8.34 -0.89 -16.99
C LEU A 43 -6.96 -0.38 -16.50
N SER A 44 -6.58 -0.59 -15.23
CA SER A 44 -5.25 -0.18 -14.74
C SER A 44 -4.20 -1.27 -14.94
N ASP A 45 -2.98 -0.86 -15.29
CA ASP A 45 -1.77 -1.68 -15.30
C ASP A 45 -1.11 -1.79 -13.91
N HIS A 46 -1.65 -1.09 -12.90
CA HIS A 46 -1.33 -1.22 -11.49
C HIS A 46 -2.49 -1.85 -10.70
N ARG A 47 -2.16 -2.51 -9.59
CA ARG A 47 -3.12 -2.79 -8.52
C ARG A 47 -3.09 -1.66 -7.50
N PRO A 48 -4.23 -1.06 -7.12
CA PRO A 48 -4.27 -0.05 -6.08
C PRO A 48 -3.74 -0.62 -4.75
N LEU A 49 -2.94 0.17 -4.02
CA LEU A 49 -2.52 -0.16 -2.66
C LEU A 49 -3.55 0.34 -1.64
N VAL A 50 -4.35 -0.57 -1.09
CA VAL A 50 -5.37 -0.25 -0.08
C VAL A 50 -4.80 -0.56 1.31
N VAL A 51 -4.78 0.45 2.18
CA VAL A 51 -4.28 0.30 3.56
C VAL A 51 -5.38 0.68 4.53
N ARG A 52 -5.80 -0.28 5.37
CA ARG A 52 -6.69 0.00 6.49
C ARG A 52 -5.84 0.47 7.67
N LEU A 53 -6.12 1.66 8.18
CA LEU A 53 -5.39 2.23 9.30
C LEU A 53 -6.09 1.93 10.62
N GLN A 54 -5.31 1.82 11.68
CA GLN A 54 -5.77 1.85 13.07
C GLN A 54 -4.87 2.78 13.87
N ARG A 55 -5.40 3.28 14.99
CA ARG A 55 -4.66 4.12 15.94
C ARG A 55 -4.43 3.34 17.23
N LYS A 56 -3.19 3.38 17.75
CA LYS A 56 -2.88 2.87 19.09
C LYS A 56 -3.45 3.77 20.17
#